data_AF-K3WNE8-F1
#
_entry.id   AF-K3WNE8-F1
#
_cell.length_a   1.000
_cell.length_b   1.000
_cell.length_c   1.000
_cell.angle_alpha   90.00
_cell.angle_beta   90.00
_cell.angle_gamma   90.00
#
_symmetry.space_group_name_H-M   'P 1'
#
loop_
_entity.id
_entity.type
_entity.pdbx_description
1 polymer ?
#
loop_
_entity_poly.entity_id
_entity_poly.type
_entity_poly.pdbx_seq_one_letter_code
_entity_poly.pdbx_strand_id
1 'polypeptide(L)'
;MTSIAHTKALAAMSARSLRIAAARFASAAATGEASAAEGRTAAAGTAPRRPNWLEENCGDVPTHPRKQDDEISEMLRGGHAIQVAHNEFLRAKLSSARRGGATAYDEAHVQTLQELKAVEEKAIERIENAVKERGFRFRPSALIPLVQCSNAVVGGALTLFGENVSTSYVTGVKIAISDYYNDQIREIYEKKPEQTELKELFKTARDEELEFVDAHTPDALDPNSKEEDSNSVVTFAKASSKVLLQISKTV
;
A
#
# COMPACT_ATOMS: atom_id res chain seq x y z
N MET A 1 -53.81 5.55 24.61
CA MET A 1 -53.45 6.98 24.66
C MET A 1 -51.95 7.14 24.92
N THR A 2 -51.08 6.64 24.02
CA THR A 2 -49.62 6.55 24.29
C THR A 2 -48.75 6.78 23.04
N SER A 3 -49.31 7.27 21.92
CA SER A 3 -48.55 7.49 20.68
C SER A 3 -48.27 8.98 20.35
N ILE A 4 -48.99 9.92 20.96
CA ILE A 4 -48.85 11.36 20.66
C ILE A 4 -47.78 12.05 21.53
N ALA A 5 -47.34 11.41 22.62
CA ALA A 5 -46.36 12.00 23.54
C ALA A 5 -44.90 11.92 23.04
N HIS A 6 -44.54 10.91 22.24
CA HIS A 6 -43.17 10.71 21.80
C HIS A 6 -42.74 11.66 20.66
N THR A 7 -43.68 12.07 19.80
CA THR A 7 -43.39 12.98 18.67
C THR A 7 -43.19 14.44 19.10
N LYS A 8 -43.77 14.88 20.22
CA LYS A 8 -43.52 16.23 20.77
C LYS A 8 -42.15 16.38 21.42
N ALA A 9 -41.56 15.30 21.94
CA ALA A 9 -40.25 15.34 22.58
C ALA A 9 -39.10 15.54 21.57
N LEU A 10 -39.20 14.92 20.39
CA LEU A 10 -38.20 15.04 19.32
C LEU A 10 -38.15 16.44 18.68
N ALA A 11 -39.29 17.12 18.56
CA ALA A 11 -39.35 18.48 18.02
C ALA A 11 -38.75 19.53 18.99
N ALA A 12 -38.85 19.31 20.31
CA ALA A 12 -38.31 20.23 21.31
C ALA A 12 -36.77 20.15 21.44
N MET A 13 -36.17 18.98 21.16
CA MET A 13 -34.70 18.82 21.21
C MET A 13 -33.99 19.49 20.02
N SER A 14 -34.62 19.59 18.85
CA SER A 14 -34.05 20.27 17.67
C SER A 14 -33.97 21.79 17.81
N ALA A 15 -34.88 22.41 18.58
CA ALA A 15 -34.93 23.87 18.74
C ALA A 15 -33.96 24.40 19.82
N ARG A 16 -33.56 23.55 20.77
CA ARG A 16 -32.62 23.93 21.84
C ARG A 16 -31.17 23.98 21.35
N SER A 17 -30.82 23.11 20.40
CA SER A 17 -29.48 23.05 19.78
C SER A 17 -29.17 24.27 18.90
N LEU A 18 -30.19 24.84 18.23
CA LEU A 18 -30.00 26.03 17.38
C LEU A 18 -29.78 27.33 18.17
N ARG A 19 -30.32 27.43 19.40
CA ARG A 19 -30.16 28.65 20.23
C ARG A 19 -28.78 28.78 20.88
N ILE A 20 -28.07 27.66 21.10
CA ILE A 20 -26.73 27.67 21.70
C ILE A 20 -25.65 28.11 20.68
N ALA A 21 -25.87 27.85 19.38
CA ALA A 21 -24.96 28.27 18.32
C ALA A 21 -25.01 29.80 18.06
N ALA A 22 -26.16 30.45 18.23
CA ALA A 22 -26.30 31.90 17.98
C ALA A 22 -25.72 32.79 19.10
N ALA A 23 -25.60 32.28 20.34
CA ALA A 23 -25.08 33.06 21.46
C ALA A 23 -23.54 33.18 21.49
N ARG A 24 -22.82 32.35 20.73
CA ARG A 24 -21.35 32.38 20.65
C ARG A 24 -20.79 33.30 19.57
N PHE A 25 -21.62 33.82 18.67
CA PHE A 25 -21.19 34.70 17.58
C PHE A 25 -21.32 36.21 17.90
N ALA A 26 -21.90 36.57 19.06
CA ALA A 26 -22.15 37.96 19.44
C ALA A 26 -21.19 38.51 20.52
N SER A 27 -20.16 37.75 20.93
CA SER A 27 -19.23 38.15 22.02
C SER A 27 -17.78 38.35 21.56
N ALA A 28 -17.56 38.72 20.30
CA ALA A 28 -16.24 39.06 19.76
C ALA A 28 -16.16 40.46 19.13
N ALA A 29 -17.16 41.32 19.40
CA ALA A 29 -17.27 42.65 18.82
C ALA A 29 -17.56 43.70 19.90
N ALA A 30 -16.67 43.85 20.89
CA ALA A 30 -16.57 45.06 21.71
C ALA A 30 -15.42 44.96 22.72
N THR A 31 -14.21 45.32 22.30
CA THR A 31 -13.25 46.05 23.16
C THR A 31 -12.27 46.76 22.24
N GLY A 32 -12.49 48.06 22.06
CA GLY A 32 -11.46 48.96 21.55
C GLY A 32 -10.64 49.49 22.72
N GLU A 33 -9.34 49.64 22.53
CA GLU A 33 -8.56 50.67 23.22
C GLU A 33 -7.34 51.02 22.38
N ALA A 34 -7.17 52.32 22.15
CA ALA A 34 -6.12 52.93 21.37
C ALA A 34 -4.89 53.20 22.25
N SER A 35 -3.69 53.05 21.71
CA SER A 35 -2.54 53.89 22.08
C SER A 35 -1.52 53.92 20.95
N ALA A 36 -1.13 55.14 20.58
CA ALA A 36 -0.15 55.46 19.57
C ALA A 36 1.28 55.46 20.15
N ALA A 37 2.28 55.01 19.38
CA ALA A 37 3.58 55.66 19.23
C ALA A 37 4.50 54.84 18.30
N GLU A 38 4.92 55.51 17.22
CA GLU A 38 6.25 55.46 16.58
C GLU A 38 7.13 54.21 16.60
N GLY A 39 7.47 53.75 15.40
CA GLY A 39 8.58 52.85 15.15
C GLY A 39 8.68 52.40 13.69
N ARG A 40 8.69 53.34 12.72
CA ARG A 40 9.02 53.01 11.33
C ARG A 40 10.50 52.68 11.24
N THR A 41 10.82 51.38 11.17
CA THR A 41 12.06 50.93 10.53
C THR A 41 11.69 50.44 9.14
N ALA A 42 12.20 51.16 8.14
CA ALA A 42 12.04 50.83 6.73
C ALA A 42 12.83 49.54 6.41
N ALA A 43 12.16 48.54 5.84
CA ALA A 43 12.81 47.44 5.15
C ALA A 43 12.28 47.38 3.71
N ALA A 44 13.21 47.54 2.79
CA ALA A 44 13.16 47.48 1.33
C ALA A 44 11.85 46.99 0.69
N GLY A 45 11.23 47.87 -0.10
CA GLY A 45 10.12 47.53 -0.97
C GLY A 45 10.53 46.52 -2.04
N THR A 46 10.06 45.28 -1.92
CA THR A 46 9.78 44.44 -3.07
C THR A 46 8.50 44.96 -3.73
N ALA A 47 8.59 45.35 -5.00
CA ALA A 47 7.44 45.74 -5.80
C ALA A 47 6.34 44.66 -5.72
N PRO A 48 5.04 45.02 -5.73
CA PRO A 48 3.96 44.04 -5.73
C PRO A 48 4.07 43.20 -7.00
N ARG A 49 4.52 41.95 -6.84
CA ARG A 49 4.48 40.94 -7.91
C ARG A 49 3.00 40.69 -8.20
N ARG A 50 2.56 40.99 -9.42
CA ARG A 50 1.25 40.53 -9.88
C ARG A 50 1.28 39.00 -9.85
N PRO A 51 0.31 38.32 -9.22
CA PRO A 51 0.22 36.87 -9.30
C PRO A 51 0.19 36.45 -10.76
N ASN A 52 0.96 35.42 -11.10
CA ASN A 52 0.89 34.81 -12.42
C ASN A 52 -0.53 34.23 -12.61
N TRP A 53 -1.04 34.12 -13.83
CA TRP A 53 -2.32 33.45 -14.12
C TRP A 53 -2.37 32.01 -13.59
N LEU A 54 -1.20 31.39 -13.38
CA LEU A 54 -1.03 30.06 -12.77
C LEU A 54 -1.29 30.06 -11.25
N GLU A 55 -1.11 31.20 -10.58
CA GLU A 55 -1.24 31.39 -9.14
C GLU A 55 -2.60 32.02 -8.76
N GLU A 56 -3.37 32.50 -9.74
CA GLU A 56 -4.76 32.92 -9.53
C GLU A 56 -5.60 31.72 -9.07
N ASN A 57 -6.25 31.83 -7.92
CA ASN A 57 -7.03 30.78 -7.25
C ASN A 57 -6.24 29.57 -6.74
N CYS A 58 -4.91 29.59 -6.79
CA CYS A 58 -4.11 28.71 -5.95
C CYS A 58 -4.29 29.20 -4.50
N GLY A 59 -4.96 28.42 -3.66
CA GLY A 59 -5.04 28.67 -2.22
C GLY A 59 -3.66 28.60 -1.55
N ASP A 60 -3.58 28.11 -0.32
CA ASP A 60 -2.30 27.86 0.35
C ASP A 60 -1.63 26.60 -0.24
N VAL A 61 -1.21 26.69 -1.51
CA VAL A 61 -0.49 25.63 -2.21
C VAL A 61 0.95 25.66 -1.71
N PRO A 62 1.49 24.56 -1.16
CA PRO A 62 2.84 24.52 -0.64
C PRO A 62 3.83 24.99 -1.71
N THR A 63 4.48 26.12 -1.45
CA THR A 63 5.42 26.77 -2.39
C THR A 63 6.73 25.98 -2.55
N HIS A 64 6.95 25.00 -1.66
CA HIS A 64 8.12 24.15 -1.65
C HIS A 64 7.67 22.69 -1.76
N PRO A 65 8.24 21.90 -2.69
CA PRO A 65 7.92 20.48 -2.76
C PRO A 65 8.29 19.83 -1.42
N ARG A 66 7.34 19.10 -0.81
CA ARG A 66 7.65 18.32 0.40
C ARG A 66 8.79 17.37 0.07
N LYS A 67 9.81 17.34 0.93
CA LYS A 67 10.99 16.49 0.74
C LYS A 67 10.53 15.03 0.71
N GLN A 68 10.79 14.33 -0.39
CA GLN A 68 10.53 12.91 -0.50
C GLN A 68 11.54 12.18 0.39
N ASP A 69 11.07 11.17 1.10
CA ASP A 69 11.92 10.27 1.85
C ASP A 69 12.40 9.18 0.89
N ASP A 70 13.69 9.22 0.54
CA ASP A 70 14.26 8.33 -0.47
C ASP A 70 14.18 6.85 -0.04
N GLU A 71 14.39 6.56 1.25
CA GLU A 71 14.32 5.19 1.77
C GLU A 71 12.87 4.67 1.74
N ILE A 72 11.89 5.44 2.22
CA ILE A 72 10.48 5.03 2.17
C ILE A 72 10.03 4.88 0.70
N SER A 73 10.49 5.76 -0.17
CA SER A 73 10.23 5.64 -1.61
C SER A 73 10.81 4.36 -2.20
N GLU A 74 12.00 3.94 -1.77
CA GLU A 74 12.63 2.70 -2.22
C GLU A 74 11.85 1.47 -1.73
N MET A 75 11.46 1.46 -0.45
CA MET A 75 10.64 0.40 0.15
C MET A 75 9.31 0.22 -0.61
N LEU A 76 8.60 1.32 -0.85
CA LEU A 76 7.32 1.31 -1.57
C LEU A 76 7.49 0.93 -3.04
N ARG A 77 8.56 1.40 -3.70
CA ARG A 77 8.86 1.04 -5.10
C ARG A 77 9.10 -0.47 -5.24
N GLY A 78 9.95 -1.04 -4.38
CA GLY A 78 10.23 -2.47 -4.38
C GLY A 78 8.98 -3.30 -4.11
N GLY A 79 8.18 -2.89 -3.12
CA GLY A 79 6.91 -3.55 -2.78
C GLY A 79 5.89 -3.47 -3.91
N HIS A 80 5.73 -2.31 -4.54
CA HIS A 80 4.83 -2.16 -5.68
C HIS A 80 5.28 -3.01 -6.88
N ALA A 81 6.57 -2.97 -7.22
CA ALA A 81 7.09 -3.69 -8.38
C ALA A 81 6.92 -5.21 -8.25
N ILE A 82 7.15 -5.78 -7.07
CA ILE A 82 7.03 -7.22 -6.87
C ILE A 82 5.58 -7.70 -6.89
N GLN A 83 4.66 -6.94 -6.29
CA GLN A 83 3.22 -7.25 -6.28
C GLN A 83 2.64 -7.18 -7.71
N VAL A 84 3.01 -6.14 -8.48
CA VAL A 84 2.65 -6.03 -9.90
C VAL A 84 3.21 -7.20 -10.72
N ALA A 85 4.46 -7.59 -10.48
CA ALA A 85 5.10 -8.70 -11.19
C ALA A 85 4.40 -10.03 -10.90
N HIS A 86 4.08 -10.30 -9.63
CA HIS A 86 3.43 -11.55 -9.23
C HIS A 86 1.96 -11.60 -9.65
N ASN A 87 1.25 -10.48 -9.63
CA ASN A 87 -0.09 -10.39 -10.20
C ASN A 87 -0.12 -10.81 -11.68
N GLU A 88 0.84 -10.34 -12.49
CA GLU A 88 0.97 -10.73 -13.89
C GLU A 88 1.36 -12.20 -14.08
N PHE A 89 2.23 -12.74 -13.21
CA PHE A 89 2.52 -14.17 -13.15
C PHE A 89 1.23 -15.00 -12.95
N LEU A 90 0.41 -14.64 -11.95
CA LEU A 90 -0.83 -15.36 -11.64
C LEU A 90 -1.88 -15.18 -12.74
N ARG A 91 -1.96 -14.00 -13.36
CA ARG A 91 -2.82 -13.77 -14.53
C ARG A 91 -2.45 -14.69 -15.68
N ALA A 92 -1.16 -14.80 -16.01
CA ALA A 92 -0.69 -15.67 -17.08
C ALA A 92 -0.95 -17.15 -16.75
N LYS A 93 -0.66 -17.56 -15.52
CA LYS A 93 -0.91 -18.93 -15.02
C LYS A 93 -2.39 -19.31 -15.13
N LEU A 94 -3.30 -18.45 -14.68
CA LEU A 94 -4.75 -18.63 -14.84
C LEU A 94 -5.18 -18.72 -16.32
N SER A 95 -4.60 -17.89 -17.18
CA SER A 95 -4.91 -17.89 -18.61
C SER A 95 -4.49 -19.18 -19.31
N SER A 96 -3.35 -19.77 -18.90
CA SER A 96 -2.86 -21.05 -19.42
C SER A 96 -3.63 -22.23 -18.83
N ALA A 97 -3.96 -22.18 -17.54
CA ALA A 97 -4.75 -23.22 -16.86
C ALA A 97 -6.13 -23.41 -17.51
N ARG A 98 -6.80 -22.31 -17.87
CA ARG A 98 -8.11 -22.31 -18.53
C ARG A 98 -8.08 -22.75 -20.00
N ARG A 99 -6.91 -22.82 -20.64
CA ARG A 99 -6.77 -23.18 -22.06
C ARG A 99 -6.99 -24.68 -22.31
N GLY A 100 -6.92 -25.51 -21.26
CA GLY A 100 -7.14 -26.96 -21.33
C GLY A 100 -5.96 -27.76 -21.90
N GLY A 101 -6.11 -29.09 -21.94
CA GLY A 101 -5.06 -30.01 -22.42
C GLY A 101 -3.96 -30.25 -21.39
N ALA A 102 -2.69 -30.26 -21.82
CA ALA A 102 -1.54 -30.53 -20.95
C ALA A 102 -1.25 -29.42 -19.91
N THR A 103 -1.93 -28.27 -20.01
CA THR A 103 -1.84 -27.17 -19.04
C THR A 103 -3.06 -27.07 -18.12
N ALA A 104 -4.00 -28.01 -18.22
CA ALA A 104 -5.21 -28.00 -17.38
C ALA A 104 -4.84 -28.30 -15.93
N TYR A 105 -5.39 -27.50 -15.02
CA TYR A 105 -5.36 -27.74 -13.59
C TYR A 105 -6.75 -28.10 -13.10
N ASP A 106 -6.82 -28.72 -11.93
CA ASP A 106 -8.09 -28.97 -11.26
C ASP A 106 -8.81 -27.66 -10.93
N GLU A 107 -10.15 -27.71 -10.87
CA GLU A 107 -10.98 -26.53 -10.60
C GLU A 107 -10.67 -25.92 -9.22
N ALA A 108 -10.40 -26.77 -8.22
CA ALA A 108 -10.02 -26.29 -6.89
C ALA A 108 -8.69 -25.51 -6.94
N HIS A 109 -7.69 -26.00 -7.69
CA HIS A 109 -6.42 -25.32 -7.83
C HIS A 109 -6.57 -23.99 -8.60
N VAL A 110 -7.42 -23.96 -9.63
CA VAL A 110 -7.74 -22.73 -10.37
C VAL A 110 -8.43 -21.71 -9.45
N GLN A 111 -9.31 -22.13 -8.54
CA GLN A 111 -9.92 -21.25 -7.56
C GLN A 111 -8.88 -20.65 -6.61
N THR A 112 -7.98 -21.47 -6.05
CA THR A 112 -6.88 -20.98 -5.19
C THR A 112 -6.02 -19.94 -5.92
N LEU A 113 -5.71 -20.14 -7.21
CA LEU A 113 -4.96 -19.16 -7.99
C LEU A 113 -5.71 -17.83 -8.20
N GLN A 114 -7.05 -17.87 -8.30
CA GLN A 114 -7.87 -16.66 -8.39
C GLN A 114 -7.89 -15.89 -7.07
N GLU A 115 -8.05 -16.59 -5.96
CA GLU A 115 -7.98 -16.02 -4.61
C GLU A 115 -6.61 -15.38 -4.38
N LEU A 116 -5.54 -16.07 -4.75
CA LEU A 116 -4.18 -15.56 -4.64
C LEU A 116 -3.96 -14.30 -5.49
N LYS A 117 -4.49 -14.28 -6.72
CA LYS A 117 -4.43 -13.09 -7.59
C LYS A 117 -5.17 -11.91 -6.96
N ALA A 118 -6.32 -12.15 -6.33
CA ALA A 118 -7.08 -11.10 -5.65
C ALA A 118 -6.34 -10.54 -4.43
N VAL A 119 -5.54 -11.36 -3.72
CA VAL A 119 -4.65 -10.88 -2.65
C VAL A 119 -3.59 -9.92 -3.21
N GLU A 120 -2.94 -10.28 -4.31
CA GLU A 120 -1.94 -9.41 -4.98
C GLU A 120 -2.57 -8.08 -5.46
N GLU A 121 -3.77 -8.11 -6.05
CA GLU A 121 -4.48 -6.90 -6.49
C GLU A 121 -4.74 -5.95 -5.30
N LYS A 122 -5.23 -6.51 -4.19
CA LYS A 122 -5.46 -5.73 -2.95
C LYS A 122 -4.17 -5.16 -2.38
N ALA A 123 -3.05 -5.87 -2.47
CA ALA A 123 -1.76 -5.38 -2.02
C ALA A 123 -1.25 -4.22 -2.87
N ILE A 124 -1.41 -4.28 -4.20
CA ILE A 124 -1.12 -3.15 -5.11
C ILE A 124 -2.00 -1.95 -4.74
N GLU A 125 -3.31 -2.15 -4.63
CA GLU A 125 -4.26 -1.09 -4.26
C GLU A 125 -3.93 -0.45 -2.90
N ARG A 126 -3.53 -1.25 -1.90
CA ARG A 126 -3.09 -0.74 -0.60
C ARG A 126 -1.90 0.21 -0.72
N ILE A 127 -0.89 -0.15 -1.53
CA ILE A 127 0.28 0.69 -1.76
C ILE A 127 -0.11 1.98 -2.51
N GLU A 128 -0.96 1.88 -3.53
CA GLU A 128 -1.44 3.06 -4.27
C GLU A 128 -2.31 3.99 -3.42
N ASN A 129 -3.18 3.44 -2.58
CA ASN A 129 -4.04 4.22 -1.70
C ASN A 129 -3.23 4.89 -0.60
N ALA A 130 -2.18 4.24 -0.09
CA ALA A 130 -1.24 4.88 0.83
C ALA A 130 -0.56 6.11 0.22
N VAL A 131 -0.25 6.11 -1.08
CA VAL A 131 0.26 7.29 -1.79
C VAL A 131 -0.78 8.40 -1.87
N LYS A 132 -2.04 8.06 -2.19
CA LYS A 132 -3.13 9.03 -2.38
C LYS A 132 -3.58 9.67 -1.05
N GLU A 133 -3.74 8.85 -0.02
CA GLU A 133 -4.42 9.24 1.23
C GLU A 133 -3.44 9.68 2.32
N ARG A 134 -2.29 8.99 2.43
CA ARG A 134 -1.32 9.18 3.53
C ARG A 134 -0.15 10.07 3.15
N GLY A 135 -0.11 10.52 1.89
CA GLY A 135 0.88 11.47 1.40
C GLY A 135 2.27 10.88 1.14
N PHE A 136 2.40 9.54 1.10
CA PHE A 136 3.62 8.90 0.65
C PHE A 136 3.86 9.21 -0.83
N ARG A 137 5.13 9.38 -1.23
CA ARG A 137 5.49 9.55 -2.64
C ARG A 137 6.54 8.53 -3.01
N PHE A 138 6.27 7.77 -4.06
CA PHE A 138 7.27 6.96 -4.73
C PHE A 138 7.06 7.02 -6.23
N ARG A 139 8.12 6.75 -6.98
CA ARG A 139 8.06 6.56 -8.42
C ARG A 139 8.07 5.05 -8.69
N PRO A 140 7.09 4.50 -9.44
CA PRO A 140 7.12 3.09 -9.84
C PRO A 140 8.42 2.73 -10.56
N SER A 141 8.89 1.50 -10.37
CA SER A 141 10.14 1.03 -10.97
C SER A 141 10.08 1.12 -12.50
N ALA A 142 11.15 1.63 -13.11
CA ALA A 142 11.23 1.68 -14.57
C ALA A 142 11.26 0.27 -15.21
N LEU A 143 11.55 -0.77 -14.43
CA LEU A 143 11.62 -2.16 -14.87
C LEU A 143 10.27 -2.87 -14.89
N ILE A 144 9.18 -2.24 -14.43
CA ILE A 144 7.84 -2.86 -14.37
C ILE A 144 7.46 -3.57 -15.69
N PRO A 145 7.57 -2.96 -16.89
CA PRO A 145 7.19 -3.63 -18.12
C PRO A 145 8.01 -4.91 -18.40
N LEU A 146 9.30 -4.88 -18.08
CA LEU A 146 10.20 -6.01 -18.30
C LEU A 146 9.89 -7.16 -17.33
N VAL A 147 9.67 -6.84 -16.05
CA VAL A 147 9.37 -7.85 -15.03
C VAL A 147 8.00 -8.46 -15.22
N GLN A 148 7.00 -7.68 -15.66
CA GLN A 148 5.67 -8.18 -16.02
C GLN A 148 5.76 -9.17 -17.19
N CYS A 149 6.49 -8.82 -18.24
CA CYS A 149 6.68 -9.70 -19.39
C CYS A 149 7.36 -11.02 -18.98
N SER A 150 8.44 -10.92 -18.20
CA SER A 150 9.19 -12.08 -17.71
C SER A 150 8.30 -12.99 -16.84
N ASN A 151 7.56 -12.41 -15.91
CA ASN A 151 6.67 -13.15 -15.02
C ASN A 151 5.48 -13.77 -15.74
N ALA A 152 4.93 -13.12 -16.76
CA ALA A 152 3.89 -13.69 -17.60
C ALA A 152 4.39 -14.94 -18.36
N VAL A 153 5.62 -14.89 -18.89
CA VAL A 153 6.25 -16.05 -19.55
C VAL A 153 6.46 -17.18 -18.55
N VAL A 154 7.03 -16.88 -17.38
CA VAL A 154 7.30 -17.89 -16.34
C VAL A 154 5.99 -18.51 -15.84
N GLY A 155 4.97 -17.71 -15.56
CA GLY A 155 3.66 -18.19 -15.11
C GLY A 155 2.95 -19.07 -16.14
N GLY A 156 3.04 -18.70 -17.42
CA GLY A 156 2.52 -19.53 -18.51
C GLY A 156 3.31 -20.82 -18.75
N ALA A 157 4.63 -20.81 -18.53
CA ALA A 157 5.47 -22.00 -18.67
C ALA A 157 5.27 -22.96 -17.50
N LEU A 158 5.10 -22.45 -16.28
CA LEU A 158 4.94 -23.27 -15.07
C LEU A 158 3.69 -24.16 -15.10
N THR A 159 2.66 -23.81 -15.89
CA THR A 159 1.49 -24.68 -16.06
C THR A 159 1.82 -26.04 -16.68
N LEU A 160 2.94 -26.16 -17.40
CA LEU A 160 3.38 -27.40 -18.02
C LEU A 160 4.04 -28.38 -17.03
N PHE A 161 4.48 -27.91 -15.86
CA PHE A 161 5.24 -28.72 -14.89
C PHE A 161 4.37 -29.35 -13.80
N GLY A 162 3.04 -29.27 -13.93
CA GLY A 162 2.07 -29.80 -12.98
C GLY A 162 1.85 -28.88 -11.76
N GLU A 163 0.90 -29.25 -10.91
CA GLU A 163 0.45 -28.41 -9.78
C GLU A 163 1.51 -28.35 -8.67
N ASN A 164 2.13 -29.48 -8.28
CA ASN A 164 3.08 -29.54 -7.17
C ASN A 164 4.31 -28.63 -7.36
N VAL A 165 4.93 -28.69 -8.55
CA VAL A 165 6.10 -27.85 -8.88
C VAL A 165 5.69 -26.37 -8.92
N SER A 166 4.51 -26.11 -9.47
CA SER A 166 3.99 -24.77 -9.64
C SER A 166 3.61 -24.11 -8.31
N THR A 167 3.02 -24.86 -7.39
CA THR A 167 2.75 -24.45 -6.01
C THR A 167 4.07 -24.21 -5.27
N SER A 168 5.03 -25.12 -5.37
CA SER A 168 6.35 -24.97 -4.75
C SER A 168 7.07 -23.69 -5.20
N TYR A 169 7.02 -23.37 -6.50
CA TYR A 169 7.58 -22.12 -7.01
C TYR A 169 6.87 -20.90 -6.41
N VAL A 170 5.54 -20.89 -6.42
CA VAL A 170 4.75 -19.80 -5.83
C VAL A 170 5.10 -19.64 -4.34
N THR A 171 5.15 -20.72 -3.57
CA THR A 171 5.58 -20.68 -2.16
C THR A 171 6.96 -20.04 -1.99
N GLY A 172 7.94 -20.38 -2.83
CA GLY A 172 9.26 -19.75 -2.79
C GLY A 172 9.24 -18.25 -3.07
N VAL A 173 8.43 -17.81 -4.05
CA VAL A 173 8.21 -16.38 -4.33
C VAL A 173 7.57 -15.70 -3.12
N LYS A 174 6.52 -16.29 -2.54
CA LYS A 174 5.79 -15.77 -1.39
C LYS A 174 6.68 -15.60 -0.17
N ILE A 175 7.56 -16.57 0.10
CA ILE A 175 8.57 -16.46 1.17
C ILE A 175 9.53 -15.30 0.91
N ALA A 176 9.95 -15.07 -0.34
CA ALA A 176 10.83 -13.94 -0.64
C ALA A 176 10.15 -12.58 -0.44
N ILE A 177 8.85 -12.48 -0.78
CA ILE A 177 8.06 -11.27 -0.58
C ILE A 177 7.81 -11.03 0.91
N SER A 178 7.49 -12.07 1.69
CA SER A 178 7.30 -11.94 3.14
C SER A 178 8.59 -11.58 3.87
N ASP A 179 9.72 -12.21 3.52
CA ASP A 179 11.06 -11.85 4.00
C ASP A 179 11.34 -10.37 3.73
N TYR A 180 11.02 -9.91 2.52
CA TYR A 180 11.21 -8.53 2.11
C TYR A 180 10.46 -7.54 2.99
N TYR A 181 9.16 -7.72 3.18
CA TYR A 181 8.38 -6.83 4.05
C TYR A 181 8.86 -6.89 5.51
N ASN A 182 9.24 -8.07 5.99
CA ASN A 182 9.78 -8.24 7.33
C ASN A 182 11.07 -7.43 7.54
N ASP A 183 11.97 -7.43 6.55
CA ASP A 183 13.20 -6.63 6.59
C ASP A 183 12.90 -5.13 6.52
N GLN A 184 11.91 -4.68 5.74
CA GLN A 184 11.50 -3.26 5.74
C GLN A 184 10.86 -2.83 7.05
N ILE A 185 10.06 -3.70 7.69
CA ILE A 185 9.51 -3.41 9.02
C ILE A 185 10.64 -3.20 10.03
N ARG A 186 11.67 -4.07 10.05
CA ARG A 186 12.84 -3.93 10.91
C ARG A 186 13.58 -2.62 10.67
N GLU A 187 13.83 -2.29 9.40
CA GLU A 187 14.49 -1.04 9.02
C GLU A 187 13.70 0.19 9.46
N ILE A 188 12.37 0.17 9.35
CA ILE A 188 11.52 1.27 9.85
C ILE A 188 11.57 1.35 11.38
N TYR A 189 11.62 0.22 12.10
CA TYR A 189 11.80 0.25 13.56
C TYR A 189 13.12 0.90 13.99
N GLU A 190 14.20 0.67 13.25
CA GLU A 190 15.53 1.20 13.57
C GLU A 190 15.69 2.67 13.18
N LYS A 191 15.25 3.04 11.96
CA LYS A 191 15.53 4.36 11.38
C LYS A 191 14.39 5.37 11.55
N LYS A 192 13.14 4.89 11.54
CA LYS A 192 11.92 5.74 11.44
C LYS A 192 10.80 5.21 12.33
N PRO A 193 11.02 5.10 13.65
CA PRO A 193 10.07 4.47 14.55
C PRO A 193 8.69 5.13 14.57
N GLU A 194 8.59 6.41 14.21
CA GLU A 194 7.37 7.21 14.12
C GLU A 194 6.44 6.83 12.94
N GLN A 195 6.94 6.11 11.93
CA GLN A 195 6.18 5.72 10.74
C GLN A 195 5.30 4.49 10.99
N THR A 196 4.39 4.56 11.98
CA THR A 196 3.51 3.45 12.37
C THR A 196 2.63 2.97 11.21
N GLU A 197 2.11 3.89 10.41
CA GLU A 197 1.24 3.57 9.29
C GLU A 197 1.92 2.73 8.21
N LEU A 198 3.20 3.00 7.93
CA LEU A 198 3.98 2.23 6.96
C LEU A 198 4.28 0.82 7.47
N LYS A 199 4.52 0.68 8.79
CA LYS A 199 4.69 -0.63 9.43
C LYS A 199 3.42 -1.45 9.35
N GLU A 200 2.27 -0.86 9.59
CA GLU A 200 0.97 -1.54 9.47
C GLU A 200 0.73 -2.02 8.04
N LEU A 201 1.00 -1.17 7.05
CA LEU A 201 0.88 -1.53 5.64
C LEU A 201 1.75 -2.75 5.27
N PHE A 202 3.04 -2.72 5.61
CA PHE A 202 3.94 -3.83 5.32
C PHE A 202 3.65 -5.07 6.15
N LYS A 203 3.17 -4.91 7.39
CA LYS A 203 2.75 -6.03 8.22
C LYS A 203 1.56 -6.75 7.60
N THR A 204 0.52 -6.03 7.19
CA THR A 204 -0.64 -6.64 6.53
C THR A 204 -0.24 -7.35 5.25
N ALA A 205 0.61 -6.73 4.41
CA ALA A 205 1.10 -7.38 3.20
C ALA A 205 1.87 -8.66 3.53
N ARG A 206 2.81 -8.62 4.49
CA ARG A 206 3.58 -9.80 4.94
C ARG A 206 2.68 -10.93 5.45
N ASP A 207 1.72 -10.59 6.32
CA ASP A 207 0.89 -11.59 6.99
C ASP A 207 -0.01 -12.33 5.97
N GLU A 208 -0.49 -11.64 4.94
CA GLU A 208 -1.23 -12.26 3.83
C GLU A 208 -0.34 -13.17 2.96
N GLU A 209 0.92 -12.80 2.71
CA GLU A 209 1.84 -13.70 2.00
C GLU A 209 2.15 -14.96 2.82
N LEU A 210 2.31 -14.81 4.14
CA LEU A 210 2.59 -15.93 5.06
C LEU A 210 1.41 -16.86 5.20
N GLU A 211 0.16 -16.38 5.17
CA GLU A 211 -1.03 -17.23 5.21
C GLU A 211 -1.01 -18.28 4.08
N PHE A 212 -0.59 -17.88 2.87
CA PHE A 212 -0.42 -18.83 1.77
C PHE A 212 0.73 -19.80 2.02
N VAL A 213 1.87 -19.32 2.52
CA VAL A 213 3.04 -20.16 2.80
C VAL A 213 2.69 -21.22 3.85
N ASP A 214 2.11 -20.81 4.97
CA ASP A 214 1.75 -21.70 6.08
C ASP A 214 0.76 -22.79 5.64
N ALA A 215 -0.20 -22.44 4.78
CA ALA A 215 -1.15 -23.40 4.21
C ALA A 215 -0.50 -24.45 3.29
N HIS A 216 0.64 -24.13 2.66
CA HIS A 216 1.30 -24.99 1.65
C HIS A 216 2.65 -25.57 2.10
N THR A 217 3.14 -25.18 3.28
CA THR A 217 4.31 -25.79 3.94
C THR A 217 4.03 -26.08 5.42
N PRO A 218 3.03 -26.93 5.73
CA PRO A 218 2.70 -27.25 7.12
C PRO A 218 3.85 -27.97 7.85
N ASP A 219 4.63 -28.79 7.13
CA ASP A 219 5.77 -29.52 7.71
C ASP A 219 6.94 -28.60 8.10
N ALA A 220 7.05 -27.41 7.48
CA ALA A 220 8.09 -26.43 7.84
C ALA A 220 7.89 -25.82 9.24
N LEU A 221 6.72 -26.04 9.86
CA LEU A 221 6.40 -25.61 11.23
C LEU A 221 6.67 -26.71 12.28
N ASP A 222 7.03 -27.92 11.88
CA ASP A 222 7.42 -29.00 12.81
C ASP A 222 8.92 -28.92 13.11
N PRO A 223 9.35 -28.58 14.35
CA PRO A 223 10.76 -28.52 14.73
C PRO A 223 11.46 -29.88 14.74
N ASN A 224 10.72 -31.00 14.60
CA ASN A 224 11.26 -32.36 14.49
C ASN A 224 11.14 -32.97 13.10
N SER A 225 10.49 -32.29 12.15
CA SER A 225 10.64 -32.67 10.76
C SER A 225 12.08 -32.40 10.38
N LYS A 226 12.78 -33.41 9.87
CA LYS A 226 14.11 -33.16 9.31
C LYS A 226 13.91 -32.13 8.20
N GLU A 227 14.71 -31.07 8.21
CA GLU A 227 14.96 -30.19 7.05
C GLU A 227 15.51 -31.05 5.88
N GLU A 228 14.69 -31.93 5.33
CA GLU A 228 15.07 -32.98 4.39
C GLU A 228 13.96 -33.07 3.35
N ASP A 229 13.64 -31.91 2.77
CA ASP A 229 13.14 -31.71 1.41
C ASP A 229 12.85 -30.20 1.20
N SER A 230 13.88 -29.34 1.33
CA SER A 230 13.77 -28.01 0.73
C SER A 230 13.71 -28.23 -0.78
N ASN A 231 12.50 -28.28 -1.33
CA ASN A 231 12.27 -28.39 -2.77
C ASN A 231 13.18 -27.39 -3.47
N SER A 232 14.10 -27.87 -4.30
CA SER A 232 15.10 -27.03 -4.99
C SER A 232 14.44 -25.86 -5.74
N VAL A 233 13.20 -26.07 -6.19
CA VAL A 233 12.30 -25.09 -6.79
C VAL A 233 11.96 -23.94 -5.83
N VAL A 234 11.63 -24.22 -4.57
CA VAL A 234 11.32 -23.20 -3.55
C VAL A 234 12.56 -22.34 -3.32
N THR A 235 13.72 -22.99 -3.10
CA THR A 235 14.99 -22.30 -2.85
C THR A 235 15.41 -21.44 -4.04
N PHE A 236 15.27 -21.98 -5.26
CA PHE A 236 15.52 -21.26 -6.50
C PHE A 236 14.60 -20.05 -6.64
N ALA A 237 13.29 -20.25 -6.51
CA ALA A 237 12.28 -19.19 -6.65
C ALA A 237 12.45 -18.08 -5.60
N LYS A 238 12.78 -18.46 -4.35
CA LYS A 238 13.10 -17.53 -3.28
C LYS A 238 14.34 -16.71 -3.62
N ALA A 239 15.42 -17.35 -4.04
CA ALA A 239 16.67 -16.67 -4.38
C ALA A 239 16.51 -15.73 -5.57
N SER A 240 15.88 -16.19 -6.66
CA SER A 240 15.65 -15.37 -7.85
C SER A 240 14.76 -14.16 -7.55
N SER A 241 13.72 -14.33 -6.72
CA SER A 241 12.82 -13.25 -6.33
C SER A 241 13.53 -12.21 -5.46
N LYS A 242 14.43 -12.63 -4.56
CA LYS A 242 15.26 -11.70 -3.77
C LYS A 242 16.16 -10.84 -4.66
N VAL A 243 16.78 -11.44 -5.69
CA VAL A 243 17.59 -10.67 -6.66
C VAL A 243 16.73 -9.65 -7.39
N LEU A 244 15.54 -10.07 -7.86
CA LEU A 244 14.60 -9.18 -8.54
C LEU A 244 14.18 -7.99 -7.67
N LEU A 245 13.94 -8.23 -6.37
CA LEU A 245 13.59 -7.19 -5.40
C LEU A 245 14.72 -6.17 -5.25
N GLN A 246 15.96 -6.60 -5.11
CA GLN A 246 17.12 -5.69 -4.98
C GLN A 246 17.27 -4.77 -6.21
N ILE A 247 17.05 -5.32 -7.40
CA ILE A 247 17.12 -4.54 -8.65
C ILE A 247 15.92 -3.58 -8.76
N SER A 248 14.71 -4.03 -8.42
CA SER A 248 13.49 -3.22 -8.56
C SER A 248 13.39 -2.05 -7.57
N LYS A 249 14.06 -2.15 -6.43
CA LYS A 249 14.19 -1.05 -5.47
C LYS A 249 15.03 0.10 -6.02
N THR A 250 16.12 -0.23 -6.70
CA THR A 250 17.15 0.73 -7.12
C THR A 250 16.82 1.46 -8.43
N VAL A 251 15.94 0.90 -9.25
CA VAL A 251 15.60 1.37 -10.62
C VAL A 251 14.12 1.70 -10.75
#